data_AF-A0A2K1KJT7-F1
#
_entry.id   AF-A0A2K1KJT7-F1
#
_cell.length_a   1.000
_cell.length_b   1.000
_cell.length_c   1.000
_cell.angle_alpha   90.00
_cell.angle_beta   90.00
_cell.angle_gamma   90.00
#
_symmetry.space_group_name_H-M   'P 1'
#
loop_
_entity.id
_entity.type
_entity.pdbx_description
1 polymer ?
#
loop_
_entity_poly.entity_id
_entity_poly.type
_entity_poly.pdbx_seq_one_letter_code
_entity_poly.pdbx_strand_id
1 'polypeptide(L)'
;LDSGNLGLNVTESQYCFSDSQNLMVSLGANTSLGDLCAAQPANLTSGLCPVTKVSQLEEMINTTKLLDACHSVDPLKECIEEPICQSQVIDIATQMAGQLQMVVDCKNMVLAWLANKLGLDATNTMLRNLISCRVNKAFMCECPLEFGDPMPVAKACGCSSTPSSATCCRAIDGYLLEVQQQMLITNLHALRCVTFLASMLQNMSVFTDIYFLCGIDLKNFSLQGWYNVDML
;
A
#
# COMPACT_ATOMS: atom_id res chain seq x y z
N LEU A 1 -24.18 -6.83 -0.09
CA LEU A 1 -23.69 -7.26 1.24
C LEU A 1 -24.91 -7.40 2.16
N ASP A 2 -25.66 -8.50 2.02
CA ASP A 2 -26.97 -8.65 2.67
C ASP A 2 -26.86 -8.88 4.20
N SER A 3 -25.66 -9.20 4.69
CA SER A 3 -25.34 -9.35 6.11
C SER A 3 -24.92 -8.05 6.81
N GLY A 4 -24.77 -6.94 6.07
CA GLY A 4 -24.28 -5.66 6.60
C GLY A 4 -22.81 -5.65 7.04
N ASN A 5 -22.07 -6.73 6.78
CA ASN A 5 -20.62 -6.83 7.03
C ASN A 5 -19.83 -6.40 5.79
N LEU A 6 -18.64 -5.84 5.96
CA LEU A 6 -17.72 -5.47 4.87
C LEU A 6 -16.90 -6.66 4.33
N GLY A 7 -16.67 -7.66 5.17
CA GLY A 7 -15.99 -8.89 4.80
C GLY A 7 -16.82 -10.13 5.13
N LEU A 8 -16.44 -11.26 4.53
CA LEU A 8 -17.06 -12.55 4.79
C LEU A 8 -16.56 -13.16 6.10
N ASN A 9 -17.38 -13.99 6.74
CA ASN A 9 -16.87 -14.86 7.81
C ASN A 9 -15.99 -15.98 7.24
N VAL A 10 -15.24 -16.67 8.10
CA VAL A 10 -14.27 -17.70 7.68
C VAL A 10 -14.92 -18.77 6.80
N THR A 11 -16.08 -19.28 7.20
CA THR A 11 -16.78 -20.33 6.44
C THR A 11 -17.30 -19.83 5.10
N GLU A 12 -17.94 -18.66 5.08
CA GLU A 12 -18.41 -18.01 3.85
C GLU A 12 -17.26 -17.72 2.89
N SER A 13 -16.11 -17.29 3.41
CA SER A 13 -14.92 -17.00 2.62
C SER A 13 -14.38 -18.25 1.90
N GLN A 14 -14.44 -19.41 2.55
CA GLN A 14 -13.99 -20.68 1.97
C GLN A 14 -14.89 -21.10 0.80
N TYR A 15 -16.21 -21.06 1.00
CA TYR A 15 -17.16 -21.38 -0.07
C TYR A 15 -17.06 -20.39 -1.23
N CYS A 16 -17.08 -19.08 -0.93
CA CYS A 16 -17.00 -18.04 -1.95
C CYS A 16 -15.70 -18.14 -2.78
N PHE A 17 -14.57 -18.40 -2.13
CA PHE A 17 -13.30 -18.58 -2.82
C PHE A 17 -13.32 -19.82 -3.73
N SER A 18 -13.79 -20.96 -3.23
CA SER A 18 -13.94 -22.19 -4.00
C SER A 18 -14.85 -22.00 -5.22
N ASP A 19 -16.02 -21.38 -5.02
CA ASP A 19 -16.98 -21.12 -6.10
C ASP A 19 -16.41 -20.16 -7.15
N SER A 20 -15.69 -19.13 -6.71
CA SER A 20 -15.00 -18.21 -7.62
C SER A 20 -13.94 -18.91 -8.45
N GLN A 21 -13.14 -19.79 -7.85
CA GLN A 21 -12.15 -20.60 -8.57
C GLN A 21 -12.82 -21.53 -9.59
N ASN A 22 -13.87 -22.25 -9.18
CA ASN A 22 -14.62 -23.15 -10.06
C ASN A 22 -15.26 -22.41 -11.23
N LEU A 23 -15.82 -21.22 -10.98
CA LEU A 23 -16.37 -20.36 -12.03
C LEU A 23 -15.28 -19.97 -13.03
N MET A 24 -14.14 -19.45 -12.54
CA MET A 24 -13.03 -19.05 -13.40
C MET A 24 -12.49 -20.21 -14.22
N VAL A 25 -12.38 -21.41 -13.64
CA VAL A 25 -12.00 -22.64 -14.36
C VAL A 25 -13.02 -22.98 -15.44
N SER A 26 -14.32 -22.85 -15.17
CA SER A 26 -15.36 -23.08 -16.18
C SER A 26 -15.30 -22.07 -17.34
N LEU A 27 -14.75 -20.88 -17.08
CA LEU A 27 -14.45 -19.84 -18.07
C LEU A 27 -13.09 -20.04 -18.76
N GLY A 28 -12.39 -21.14 -18.49
CA GLY A 28 -11.13 -21.51 -19.13
C GLY A 28 -9.87 -21.03 -18.40
N ALA A 29 -9.97 -20.54 -17.15
CA ALA A 29 -8.80 -20.23 -16.34
C ALA A 29 -8.06 -21.48 -15.86
N ASN A 30 -6.79 -21.30 -15.49
CA ASN A 30 -5.97 -22.37 -14.93
C ASN A 30 -6.48 -22.77 -13.53
N THR A 31 -6.49 -24.07 -13.22
CA THR A 31 -6.87 -24.60 -11.90
C THR A 31 -5.96 -24.12 -10.77
N SER A 32 -4.73 -23.70 -11.07
CA SER A 32 -3.76 -23.17 -10.10
C SER A 32 -3.81 -21.63 -9.96
N LEU A 33 -4.88 -20.97 -10.42
CA LEU A 33 -4.96 -19.50 -10.37
C LEU A 33 -4.83 -18.95 -8.94
N GLY A 34 -5.38 -19.65 -7.93
CA GLY A 34 -5.22 -19.25 -6.52
C GLY A 34 -3.74 -19.20 -6.11
N ASP A 35 -2.99 -20.24 -6.45
CA ASP A 35 -1.55 -20.32 -6.15
C ASP A 35 -0.74 -19.28 -6.94
N LEU A 36 -1.06 -19.10 -8.23
CA LEU A 36 -0.40 -18.13 -9.10
C LEU A 36 -0.60 -16.68 -8.64
N CYS A 37 -1.78 -16.38 -8.08
CA CYS A 37 -2.11 -15.06 -7.55
C CYS A 37 -1.80 -14.91 -6.06
N ALA A 38 -1.27 -15.95 -5.40
CA ALA A 38 -1.12 -16.03 -3.94
C ALA A 38 -2.42 -15.64 -3.20
N ALA A 39 -3.57 -15.97 -3.78
CA ALA A 39 -4.88 -15.63 -3.26
C ALA A 39 -5.38 -16.74 -2.33
N GLN A 40 -5.97 -16.35 -1.20
CA GLN A 40 -6.48 -17.24 -0.18
C GLN A 40 -7.87 -16.78 0.31
N PRO A 41 -8.70 -17.69 0.85
CA PRO A 41 -10.00 -17.33 1.44
C PRO A 41 -9.90 -16.20 2.47
N ALA A 42 -8.80 -16.14 3.24
CA ALA A 42 -8.56 -15.09 4.22
C ALA A 42 -8.59 -13.68 3.60
N ASN A 43 -8.21 -13.52 2.32
CA ASN A 43 -8.27 -12.24 1.62
C ASN A 43 -9.70 -11.73 1.37
N LEU A 44 -10.73 -12.60 1.49
CA LEU A 44 -12.15 -12.23 1.37
C LEU A 44 -12.80 -11.89 2.71
N THR A 45 -12.06 -12.05 3.82
CA THR A 45 -12.51 -11.69 5.17
C THR A 45 -12.13 -10.24 5.48
N SER A 46 -12.61 -9.71 6.61
CA SER A 46 -12.19 -8.38 7.08
C SER A 46 -10.73 -8.28 7.54
N GLY A 47 -10.00 -9.41 7.60
CA GLY A 47 -8.61 -9.44 8.04
C GLY A 47 -8.44 -8.83 9.42
N LEU A 48 -7.45 -7.95 9.56
CA LEU A 48 -7.17 -7.19 10.78
C LEU A 48 -7.88 -5.82 10.83
N CYS A 49 -8.68 -5.46 9.82
CA CYS A 49 -9.33 -4.16 9.80
C CYS A 49 -10.37 -4.04 10.93
N PRO A 50 -10.31 -3.01 11.79
CA PRO A 50 -11.20 -2.90 12.94
C PRO A 50 -12.63 -2.48 12.53
N VAL A 51 -12.79 -1.83 11.38
CA VAL A 51 -14.10 -1.47 10.83
C VAL A 51 -14.63 -2.63 9.99
N THR A 52 -15.65 -3.31 10.50
CA THR A 52 -16.18 -4.56 9.90
C THR A 52 -17.61 -4.43 9.39
N LYS A 53 -18.31 -3.35 9.75
CA LYS A 53 -19.71 -3.11 9.38
C LYS A 53 -19.84 -2.04 8.30
N VAL A 54 -20.78 -2.25 7.38
CA VAL A 54 -21.12 -1.28 6.32
C VAL A 54 -21.60 0.04 6.91
N SER A 55 -22.45 0.00 7.95
CA SER A 55 -22.97 1.20 8.60
C SER A 55 -21.86 2.06 9.23
N GLN A 56 -20.88 1.43 9.88
CA GLN A 56 -19.74 2.13 10.47
C GLN A 56 -18.90 2.84 9.40
N LEU A 57 -18.64 2.17 8.27
CA LEU A 57 -17.93 2.79 7.16
C LEU A 57 -18.72 3.99 6.60
N GLU A 58 -20.01 3.81 6.34
CA GLU A 58 -20.86 4.86 5.75
C GLU A 58 -21.01 6.09 6.66
N GLU A 59 -20.93 5.93 7.97
CA GLU A 59 -20.88 7.04 8.94
C GLU A 59 -19.55 7.81 8.90
N MET A 60 -18.45 7.16 8.53
CA MET A 60 -17.11 7.76 8.49
C MET A 60 -16.83 8.49 7.17
N ILE A 61 -17.52 8.15 6.09
CA ILE A 61 -17.14 8.60 4.73
C ILE A 61 -18.17 9.53 4.11
N ASN A 62 -17.70 10.44 3.26
CA ASN A 62 -18.57 11.10 2.31
C ASN A 62 -18.82 10.17 1.12
N THR A 63 -19.91 9.39 1.21
CA THR A 63 -20.30 8.40 0.19
C THR A 63 -20.37 9.01 -1.21
N THR A 64 -20.99 10.18 -1.37
CA THR A 64 -21.12 10.85 -2.66
C THR A 64 -19.76 11.18 -3.25
N LYS A 65 -18.86 11.79 -2.45
CA LYS A 65 -17.51 12.14 -2.90
C LYS A 65 -16.72 10.92 -3.35
N LEU A 66 -16.79 9.82 -2.60
CA LEU A 66 -16.08 8.59 -2.94
C LEU A 66 -16.63 7.94 -4.22
N LEU A 67 -17.96 7.88 -4.36
CA LEU A 67 -18.59 7.34 -5.56
C LEU A 67 -18.27 8.19 -6.78
N ASP A 68 -18.34 9.52 -6.68
CA ASP A 68 -17.98 10.43 -7.79
C ASP A 68 -16.52 10.26 -8.22
N ALA A 69 -15.60 10.06 -7.25
CA ALA A 69 -14.20 9.81 -7.52
C ALA A 69 -13.94 8.47 -8.24
N CYS A 70 -14.71 7.44 -7.93
CA CYS A 70 -14.44 6.06 -8.37
C CYS A 70 -15.40 5.54 -9.45
N HIS A 71 -16.50 6.24 -9.75
CA HIS A 71 -17.48 5.79 -10.74
C HIS A 71 -16.92 5.75 -12.17
N SER A 72 -16.05 6.69 -12.52
CA SER A 72 -15.42 6.77 -13.85
C SER A 72 -13.92 7.02 -13.71
N VAL A 73 -13.19 5.95 -13.39
CA VAL A 73 -11.73 5.98 -13.27
C VAL A 73 -11.10 6.18 -14.65
N ASP A 74 -10.46 7.33 -14.85
CA ASP A 74 -9.62 7.60 -16.02
C ASP A 74 -8.23 6.97 -15.80
N PRO A 75 -7.81 5.98 -16.61
CA PRO A 75 -6.51 5.33 -16.43
C PRO A 75 -5.32 6.29 -16.52
N LEU A 76 -5.35 7.34 -17.35
CA LEU A 76 -4.20 8.25 -17.45
C LEU A 76 -4.07 9.09 -16.19
N LYS A 77 -5.19 9.59 -15.65
CA LYS A 77 -5.18 10.36 -14.40
C LYS A 77 -4.80 9.50 -13.20
N GLU A 78 -5.36 8.30 -13.14
CA GLU A 78 -5.16 7.39 -12.03
C GLU A 78 -3.77 6.74 -12.03
N CYS A 79 -3.16 6.55 -13.22
CA CYS A 79 -1.90 5.84 -13.39
C CYS A 79 -0.72 6.72 -13.82
N ILE A 80 -0.85 8.05 -13.94
CA ILE A 80 0.28 8.94 -14.29
C ILE A 80 0.20 10.28 -13.52
N GLU A 81 -1.00 10.81 -13.31
CA GLU A 81 -1.22 12.07 -12.58
C GLU A 81 -1.52 11.83 -11.09
N GLU A 82 -2.09 12.83 -10.41
CA GLU A 82 -2.59 12.71 -9.04
C GLU A 82 -3.79 11.73 -8.99
N PRO A 83 -3.65 10.55 -8.37
CA PRO A 83 -4.69 9.53 -8.38
C PRO A 83 -5.90 9.99 -7.57
N ILE A 84 -7.09 9.96 -8.17
CA ILE A 84 -8.30 10.50 -7.55
C ILE A 84 -9.00 9.41 -6.75
N CYS A 85 -9.30 8.28 -7.38
CA CYS A 85 -10.02 7.19 -6.72
C CYS A 85 -9.13 6.48 -5.69
N GLN A 86 -7.90 6.09 -6.05
CA GLN A 86 -6.98 5.41 -5.14
C GLN A 86 -6.61 6.28 -3.94
N SER A 87 -6.46 7.61 -4.10
CA SER A 87 -6.20 8.49 -2.96
C SER A 87 -7.37 8.45 -1.98
N GLN A 88 -8.61 8.63 -2.46
CA GLN A 88 -9.78 8.55 -1.57
C GLN A 88 -9.88 7.18 -0.87
N VAL A 89 -9.62 6.08 -1.59
CA VAL A 89 -9.63 4.73 -1.04
C VAL A 89 -8.56 4.55 0.05
N ILE A 90 -7.34 5.02 -0.17
CA ILE A 90 -6.23 4.90 0.79
C ILE A 90 -6.46 5.80 2.01
N ASP A 91 -6.95 7.03 1.80
CA ASP A 91 -7.25 7.97 2.89
C ASP A 91 -8.29 7.38 3.84
N ILE A 92 -9.36 6.81 3.28
CA ILE A 92 -10.42 6.14 4.06
C ILE A 92 -9.86 4.90 4.75
N ALA A 93 -9.11 4.06 4.04
CA ALA A 93 -8.50 2.86 4.62
C ALA A 93 -7.55 3.21 5.79
N THR A 94 -6.83 4.31 5.69
CA THR A 94 -5.94 4.81 6.75
C THR A 94 -6.73 5.27 7.97
N GLN A 95 -7.85 5.96 7.76
CA GLN A 95 -8.77 6.34 8.84
C GLN A 95 -9.39 5.12 9.53
N MET A 96 -9.72 4.07 8.78
CA MET A 96 -10.25 2.82 9.34
C MET A 96 -9.19 2.04 10.12
N ALA A 97 -7.94 2.00 9.63
CA ALA A 97 -6.93 1.07 10.11
C ALA A 97 -6.38 1.40 11.51
N GLY A 98 -6.27 2.68 11.88
CA GLY A 98 -5.64 3.14 13.12
C GLY A 98 -4.13 2.85 13.24
N GLN A 99 -3.61 1.87 12.50
CA GLN A 99 -2.21 1.47 12.38
C GLN A 99 -1.86 1.12 10.94
N LEU A 100 -0.62 1.40 10.52
CA LEU A 100 -0.16 1.21 9.14
C LEU A 100 -0.30 -0.24 8.65
N GLN A 101 -0.10 -1.23 9.52
CA GLN A 101 -0.15 -2.65 9.15
C GLN A 101 -1.56 -3.11 8.74
N MET A 102 -2.61 -2.41 9.18
CA MET A 102 -4.01 -2.77 8.91
C MET A 102 -4.58 -2.06 7.67
N VAL A 103 -3.85 -1.10 7.09
CA VAL A 103 -4.32 -0.27 5.96
C VAL A 103 -4.62 -1.12 4.72
N VAL A 104 -3.85 -2.18 4.49
CA VAL A 104 -4.07 -3.08 3.34
C VAL A 104 -5.41 -3.82 3.47
N ASP A 105 -5.71 -4.36 4.64
CA ASP A 105 -6.97 -5.05 4.89
C ASP A 105 -8.15 -4.08 4.79
N CYS A 106 -8.02 -2.89 5.38
CA CYS A 106 -9.07 -1.86 5.28
C CYS A 106 -9.26 -1.35 3.85
N LYS A 107 -8.20 -1.26 3.04
CA LYS A 107 -8.29 -0.89 1.62
C LYS A 107 -9.14 -1.91 0.86
N ASN A 108 -8.93 -3.20 1.09
CA ASN A 108 -9.73 -4.25 0.45
C ASN A 108 -11.21 -4.14 0.83
N MET A 109 -11.51 -3.77 2.08
CA MET A 109 -12.89 -3.54 2.54
C MET A 109 -13.55 -2.35 1.84
N VAL A 110 -12.84 -1.24 1.66
CA VAL A 110 -13.36 -0.07 0.92
C VAL A 110 -13.64 -0.44 -0.54
N LEU A 111 -12.73 -1.18 -1.19
CA LEU A 111 -12.91 -1.64 -2.58
C LEU A 111 -14.10 -2.60 -2.71
N ALA A 112 -14.30 -3.52 -1.76
CA ALA A 112 -15.45 -4.42 -1.75
C ALA A 112 -16.76 -3.66 -1.55
N TRP A 113 -16.78 -2.64 -0.68
CA TRP A 113 -17.94 -1.76 -0.52
C TRP A 113 -18.25 -0.96 -1.79
N LEU A 114 -17.23 -0.40 -2.46
CA LEU A 114 -17.37 0.29 -3.74
C LEU A 114 -17.98 -0.61 -4.81
N ALA A 115 -17.46 -1.83 -4.94
CA ALA A 115 -17.98 -2.83 -5.88
C ALA A 115 -19.46 -3.14 -5.65
N ASN A 116 -19.88 -3.17 -4.38
CA ASN A 116 -21.28 -3.36 -4.03
C ASN A 116 -22.17 -2.14 -4.34
N LYS A 117 -21.61 -0.93 -4.44
CA LYS A 117 -22.37 0.32 -4.69
C LYS A 117 -22.45 0.72 -6.16
N LEU A 118 -21.40 0.48 -6.95
CA LEU A 118 -21.29 0.96 -8.34
C LEU A 118 -22.05 0.09 -9.36
N GLY A 119 -22.49 -1.11 -8.98
CA GLY A 119 -23.08 -2.08 -9.92
C GLY A 119 -22.02 -2.77 -10.78
N LEU A 120 -22.39 -3.86 -11.46
CA LEU A 120 -21.43 -4.80 -12.06
C LEU A 120 -20.52 -4.16 -13.14
N ASP A 121 -21.09 -3.41 -14.08
CA ASP A 121 -20.35 -2.85 -15.21
C ASP A 121 -19.38 -1.74 -14.81
N ALA A 122 -19.83 -0.80 -13.97
CA ALA A 122 -18.99 0.26 -13.45
C ALA A 122 -17.91 -0.30 -12.51
N THR A 123 -18.24 -1.30 -11.70
CA THR A 123 -17.25 -2.01 -10.86
C THR A 123 -16.16 -2.67 -11.69
N ASN A 124 -16.55 -3.41 -12.74
CA ASN A 124 -15.59 -4.07 -13.61
C ASN A 124 -14.67 -3.06 -14.28
N THR A 125 -15.21 -1.94 -14.74
CA THR A 125 -14.44 -0.85 -15.35
C THR A 125 -13.50 -0.19 -14.34
N MET A 126 -14.01 0.17 -13.17
CA MET A 126 -13.23 0.76 -12.07
C MET A 126 -12.07 -0.16 -11.69
N LEU A 127 -12.34 -1.42 -11.34
CA LEU A 127 -11.31 -2.37 -10.91
C LEU A 127 -10.30 -2.62 -12.03
N ARG A 128 -10.74 -2.81 -13.27
CA ARG A 128 -9.83 -2.98 -14.41
C ARG A 128 -8.91 -1.79 -14.58
N ASN A 129 -9.43 -0.56 -14.48
CA ASN A 129 -8.62 0.64 -14.67
C ASN A 129 -7.62 0.85 -13.52
N LEU A 130 -8.07 0.64 -12.26
CA LEU A 130 -7.20 0.70 -11.09
C LEU A 130 -6.09 -0.36 -11.14
N ILE A 131 -6.41 -1.59 -11.57
CA ILE A 131 -5.44 -2.67 -11.72
C ILE A 131 -4.57 -2.44 -12.96
N SER A 132 -5.09 -1.83 -14.02
CA SER A 132 -4.34 -1.55 -15.27
C SER A 132 -3.17 -0.60 -15.05
N CYS A 133 -3.24 0.26 -14.02
CA CYS A 133 -2.08 1.01 -13.53
C CYS A 133 -0.89 0.12 -13.12
N ARG A 134 -1.11 -1.19 -12.87
CA ARG A 134 -0.08 -2.17 -12.51
C ARG A 134 0.47 -2.97 -13.70
N VAL A 135 -0.12 -2.92 -14.90
CA VAL A 135 0.12 -3.94 -15.94
C VAL A 135 1.28 -3.58 -16.88
N ASN A 136 1.81 -2.36 -16.81
CA ASN A 136 3.13 -2.04 -17.37
C ASN A 136 4.14 -1.97 -16.21
N LYS A 137 4.81 -3.10 -15.95
CA LYS A 137 5.95 -3.29 -15.02
C LYS A 137 6.16 -2.22 -13.92
N ALA A 138 5.87 -2.60 -12.67
CA ALA A 138 6.49 -2.09 -11.44
C ALA A 138 6.36 -0.60 -11.06
N PHE A 139 5.80 0.30 -11.88
CA PHE A 139 6.15 1.71 -11.69
C PHE A 139 5.28 2.60 -10.79
N MET A 140 4.10 2.21 -10.27
CA MET A 140 3.24 3.21 -9.58
C MET A 140 2.58 2.85 -8.24
N CYS A 141 3.13 1.86 -7.53
CA CYS A 141 2.96 1.75 -6.08
C CYS A 141 4.29 1.53 -5.32
N GLU A 142 5.40 1.37 -6.04
CA GLU A 142 6.72 1.23 -5.44
C GLU A 142 7.44 2.57 -5.44
N CYS A 143 8.39 2.71 -4.53
CA CYS A 143 9.33 3.82 -4.57
C CYS A 143 10.03 3.84 -5.93
N PRO A 144 10.10 4.99 -6.63
CA PRO A 144 10.83 5.07 -7.91
C PRO A 144 12.36 4.98 -7.77
N LEU A 145 12.89 4.92 -6.53
CA LEU A 145 14.32 4.75 -6.26
C LEU A 145 14.65 3.27 -6.10
N GLU A 146 15.76 2.85 -6.69
CA GLU A 146 16.32 1.52 -6.48
C GLU A 146 17.04 1.47 -5.12
N PHE A 147 16.76 0.43 -4.34
CA PHE A 147 17.41 0.20 -3.06
C PHE A 147 18.42 -0.94 -3.17
N GLY A 148 19.67 -0.66 -2.78
CA GLY A 148 20.72 -1.67 -2.63
C GLY A 148 20.49 -2.59 -1.42
N ASP A 149 21.52 -3.35 -1.04
CA ASP A 149 21.47 -4.19 0.16
C ASP A 149 21.51 -3.32 1.44
N PRO A 150 20.45 -3.30 2.28
CA PRO A 150 20.41 -2.48 3.49
C PRO A 150 21.08 -3.18 4.69
N MET A 151 21.69 -4.35 4.51
CA MET A 151 22.40 -5.08 5.57
C MET A 151 23.41 -4.23 6.36
N PRO A 152 24.19 -3.29 5.76
CA PRO A 152 25.08 -2.42 6.52
C PRO A 152 24.33 -1.53 7.52
N VAL A 153 23.17 -1.01 7.13
CA VAL A 153 22.29 -0.22 8.00
C VAL A 153 21.70 -1.10 9.10
N ALA A 154 21.23 -2.30 8.75
CA ALA A 154 20.68 -3.24 9.71
C ALA A 154 21.70 -3.65 10.80
N LYS A 155 22.95 -3.89 10.43
CA LYS A 155 24.03 -4.18 11.39
C LYS A 155 24.33 -2.99 12.31
N ALA A 156 24.27 -1.77 11.79
CA ALA A 156 24.56 -0.56 12.54
C ALA A 156 23.40 -0.08 13.44
N CYS A 157 22.16 -0.47 13.15
CA CYS A 157 20.97 0.01 13.85
C CYS A 157 20.17 -1.09 14.59
N GLY A 158 20.47 -2.37 14.36
CA GLY A 158 19.76 -3.51 14.95
C GLY A 158 20.11 -3.77 16.43
N CYS A 159 19.26 -4.56 17.11
CA CYS A 159 19.37 -4.86 18.54
C CYS A 159 20.64 -5.64 18.96
N SER A 160 21.36 -6.24 18.01
CA SER A 160 22.48 -7.15 18.23
C SER A 160 23.85 -6.46 18.28
N SER A 161 23.92 -5.15 17.99
CA SER A 161 25.11 -4.35 18.22
C SER A 161 24.93 -3.50 19.48
N THR A 162 26.02 -2.98 20.04
CA THR A 162 25.98 -1.83 20.97
C THR A 162 26.29 -0.55 20.17
N PRO A 163 25.53 -0.19 19.11
CA PRO A 163 25.91 0.93 18.28
C PRO A 163 25.53 2.21 19.02
N SER A 164 26.44 3.18 19.05
CA SER A 164 26.04 4.55 19.37
C SER A 164 25.01 5.01 18.33
N SER A 165 24.04 5.82 18.73
CA SER A 165 23.09 6.46 17.79
C SER A 165 23.81 7.10 16.60
N ALA A 166 24.98 7.70 16.84
CA ALA A 166 25.85 8.25 15.81
C ALA A 166 26.32 7.25 14.73
N THR A 167 26.56 5.98 15.10
CA THR A 167 26.97 4.94 14.14
C THR A 167 25.81 4.51 13.26
N CYS A 168 24.62 4.34 13.85
CA CYS A 168 23.40 4.04 13.13
C CYS A 168 23.06 5.18 12.14
N CYS A 169 23.03 6.43 12.61
CA CYS A 169 22.69 7.57 11.77
C CYS A 169 23.66 7.77 10.60
N ARG A 170 24.96 7.61 10.83
CA ARG A 170 25.95 7.69 9.75
C ARG A 170 25.76 6.59 8.69
N ALA A 171 25.36 5.39 9.10
CA ALA A 171 25.12 4.29 8.18
C ALA A 171 23.90 4.54 7.29
N ILE A 172 22.78 5.00 7.87
CA ILE A 172 21.58 5.30 7.10
C ILE A 172 21.74 6.56 6.23
N ASP A 173 22.44 7.60 6.70
CA ASP A 173 22.74 8.78 5.88
C ASP A 173 23.57 8.42 4.65
N GLY A 174 24.61 7.58 4.83
CA GLY A 174 25.41 7.08 3.72
C GLY A 174 24.60 6.26 2.71
N TYR A 175 23.71 5.41 3.22
CA TYR A 175 22.82 4.61 2.37
C TYR A 175 21.81 5.48 1.60
N LEU A 176 21.21 6.48 2.25
CA LEU A 176 20.30 7.41 1.60
C LEU A 176 21.00 8.29 0.56
N LEU A 177 22.29 8.59 0.74
CA LEU A 177 23.10 9.30 -0.24
C LEU A 177 23.17 8.55 -1.58
N GLU A 178 23.34 7.23 -1.54
CA GLU A 178 23.37 6.38 -2.73
C GLU A 178 21.98 6.28 -3.39
N VAL A 179 20.94 6.19 -2.57
CA VAL A 179 19.55 6.06 -3.02
C VAL A 179 19.04 7.36 -3.68
N GLN A 180 19.34 8.54 -3.11
CA GLN A 180 18.82 9.81 -3.60
C GLN A 180 19.45 10.30 -4.92
N GLN A 181 20.65 9.80 -5.28
CA GLN A 181 21.40 10.28 -6.46
C GLN A 181 20.84 9.82 -7.80
N GLN A 182 19.80 8.98 -7.80
CA GLN A 182 19.29 8.37 -9.02
C GLN A 182 18.41 9.34 -9.83
N MET A 183 17.43 9.97 -9.18
CA MET A 183 16.49 10.85 -9.87
C MET A 183 15.76 11.81 -8.92
N LEU A 184 15.18 12.87 -9.48
CA LEU A 184 14.29 13.77 -8.76
C LEU A 184 12.93 13.11 -8.51
N ILE A 185 12.45 13.17 -7.27
CA ILE A 185 11.16 12.60 -6.86
C ILE A 185 10.30 13.62 -6.11
N THR A 186 8.97 13.45 -6.16
CA THR A 186 7.99 14.28 -5.45
C THR A 186 7.90 13.88 -3.97
N ASN A 187 7.28 14.73 -3.15
CA ASN A 187 7.02 14.40 -1.73
C ASN A 187 6.19 13.11 -1.56
N LEU A 188 5.24 12.88 -2.48
CA LEU A 188 4.41 11.67 -2.48
C LEU A 188 5.23 10.42 -2.81
N HIS A 189 6.16 10.52 -3.77
CA HIS A 189 7.10 9.44 -4.07
C HIS A 189 8.05 9.19 -2.89
N ALA A 190 8.56 10.25 -2.27
CA ALA A 190 9.44 10.14 -1.09
C ALA A 190 8.75 9.41 0.07
N LEU A 191 7.46 9.67 0.31
CA LEU A 191 6.69 8.98 1.34
C LEU A 191 6.64 7.46 1.09
N ARG A 192 6.45 7.07 -0.17
CA ARG A 192 6.46 5.65 -0.58
C ARG A 192 7.84 5.01 -0.38
N CYS A 193 8.91 5.75 -0.68
CA CYS A 193 10.30 5.34 -0.46
C CYS A 193 10.65 5.13 1.01
N VAL A 194 10.19 6.02 1.89
CA VAL A 194 10.32 5.87 3.35
C VAL A 194 9.65 4.58 3.81
N THR A 195 8.40 4.33 3.39
CA THR A 195 7.68 3.12 3.79
C THR A 195 8.35 1.84 3.28
N PHE A 196 8.86 1.85 2.04
CA PHE A 196 9.55 0.71 1.46
C PHE A 196 10.84 0.37 2.22
N LEU A 197 11.71 1.37 2.47
CA LEU A 197 12.94 1.18 3.24
C LEU A 197 12.65 0.73 4.68
N ALA A 198 11.59 1.27 5.30
CA ALA A 198 11.18 0.87 6.65
C ALA A 198 10.85 -0.64 6.70
N SER A 199 10.12 -1.15 5.71
CA SER A 199 9.79 -2.57 5.61
C SER A 199 11.03 -3.45 5.42
N MET A 200 11.98 -3.03 4.57
CA MET A 200 13.25 -3.75 4.39
C MET A 200 14.03 -3.87 5.70
N LEU A 201 14.11 -2.79 6.48
CA LEU A 201 14.86 -2.75 7.73
C LEU A 201 14.17 -3.52 8.86
N GLN A 202 12.83 -3.49 8.92
CA GLN A 202 12.05 -4.29 9.87
C GLN A 202 12.23 -5.79 9.62
N ASN A 203 12.26 -6.23 8.36
CA ASN A 203 12.56 -7.62 7.99
C ASN A 203 13.98 -8.05 8.44
N MET A 204 14.88 -7.08 8.66
CA MET A 204 16.23 -7.30 9.19
C MET A 204 16.35 -7.01 10.70
N SER A 205 15.23 -7.00 11.42
CA SER A 205 15.16 -6.82 12.88
C SER A 205 15.58 -5.42 13.39
N VAL A 206 15.44 -4.38 12.55
CA VAL A 206 15.54 -2.98 12.99
C VAL A 206 14.14 -2.49 13.33
N PHE A 207 13.80 -2.46 14.62
CA PHE A 207 12.49 -2.03 15.11
C PHE A 207 12.49 -0.62 15.72
N THR A 208 13.67 -0.05 15.97
CA THR A 208 13.81 1.33 16.43
C THR A 208 13.38 2.29 15.34
N ASP A 209 12.65 3.35 15.70
CA ASP A 209 12.31 4.44 14.78
C ASP A 209 13.58 5.26 14.47
N ILE A 210 14.37 4.75 13.53
CA ILE A 210 15.61 5.37 13.07
C ILE A 210 15.35 6.67 12.30
N TYR A 211 14.16 6.84 11.73
CA TYR A 211 13.81 8.09 11.03
C TYR A 211 13.73 9.23 12.03
N PHE A 212 13.02 9.01 13.14
CA PHE A 212 12.98 9.98 14.23
C PHE A 212 14.35 10.15 14.91
N LEU A 213 15.06 9.05 15.20
CA LEU A 213 16.36 9.07 15.88
C LEU A 213 17.43 9.89 15.13
N CYS A 214 17.43 9.77 13.79
CA CYS A 214 18.46 10.37 12.94
C CYS A 214 17.99 11.62 12.21
N GLY A 215 16.76 12.08 12.45
CA GLY A 215 16.21 13.29 11.81
C GLY A 215 16.04 13.14 10.30
N ILE A 216 15.68 11.93 9.85
CA ILE A 216 15.44 11.63 8.43
C ILE A 216 14.02 12.03 8.09
N ASP A 217 13.88 12.85 7.06
CA ASP A 217 12.60 13.28 6.53
C ASP A 217 12.48 13.02 5.02
N LEU A 218 11.35 13.40 4.43
CA LEU A 218 11.05 13.17 3.01
C LEU A 218 12.10 13.79 2.07
N LYS A 219 12.75 14.89 2.47
CA LYS A 219 13.76 15.57 1.67
C LYS A 219 15.03 14.76 1.53
N ASN A 220 15.31 13.83 2.46
CA ASN A 220 16.49 12.96 2.41
C ASN A 220 16.42 11.90 1.29
N PHE A 221 15.25 11.73 0.67
CA PHE A 221 15.05 10.86 -0.49
C PHE A 221 15.03 11.64 -1.81
N SER A 222 15.20 12.97 -1.78
CA SER A 222 15.14 13.84 -2.96
C SER A 222 16.36 14.74 -3.05
N LEU A 223 16.91 14.90 -4.25
CA LEU A 223 18.05 15.81 -4.50
C LEU A 223 17.80 17.25 -4.03
N GLN A 224 16.54 17.68 -3.93
CA GLN A 224 16.15 19.03 -3.47
C GLN A 224 16.49 19.30 -1.99
N GLY A 225 16.61 18.25 -1.16
CA GLY A 225 16.92 18.37 0.26
C GLY A 225 18.39 18.67 0.56
N TRP A 226 19.30 18.22 -0.30
CA TRP A 226 20.75 18.24 -0.05
C TRP A 226 21.43 19.55 -0.46
N TYR A 227 20.98 20.17 -1.56
CA TYR A 227 21.50 21.49 -2.00
C TYR A 227 21.27 22.63 -1.00
N ASN A 228 20.42 22.43 0.02
CA ASN A 228 20.22 23.39 1.11
C ASN A 228 21.12 23.17 2.33
N VAL A 229 21.89 22.07 2.38
CA VAL A 229 22.83 21.77 3.48
C VAL A 229 24.26 22.12 3.10
N ASP A 230 24.62 22.11 1.81
CA ASP A 230 25.95 22.48 1.31
C ASP A 230 26.15 24.00 1.09
N MET A 231 25.25 24.84 1.61
CA MET A 231 25.34 26.31 1.48
C MET A 231 25.30 27.07 2.83
N LEU A 232 25.70 26.42 3.93
CA LEU A 232 25.98 27.07 5.23
C LEU A 232 27.28 26.56 5.85
#